data_AF-A0A6G9CS77-F1
#
_entry.id   AF-A0A6G9CS77-F1
#
_cell.length_a   1.000
_cell.length_b   1.000
_cell.length_c   1.000
_cell.angle_alpha   90.00
_cell.angle_beta   90.00
_cell.angle_gamma   90.00
#
_symmetry.space_group_name_H-M   'P 1'
#
loop_
_entity.id
_entity.type
_entity.pdbx_description
1 polymer ?
#
loop_
_entity_poly.entity_id
_entity_poly.type
_entity_poly.pdbx_seq_one_letter_code
_entity_poly.pdbx_strand_id
1 'polypeptide(L)' 'MSGYQSLHDLIADHTGQDLDTNQIEGLANAIITEWLPTELKAVNDAAEQARKQLAKPAPTSNSTS' A
#
# COMPACT_ATOMS: atom_id res chain seq x y z
N MET A 1 14.81 3.45 -10.93
CA MET A 1 14.42 2.95 -9.60
C MET A 1 15.05 3.86 -8.59
N SER A 2 14.22 4.68 -7.94
CA SER A 2 14.56 5.46 -6.76
C SER A 2 15.30 4.57 -5.75
N GLY A 3 16.41 5.02 -5.17
CA GLY A 3 17.31 4.19 -4.33
C GLY A 3 16.70 3.67 -3.01
N TYR A 4 15.41 3.86 -2.78
CA TYR A 4 14.67 3.47 -1.59
C TYR A 4 14.01 2.10 -1.77
N GLN A 5 13.90 1.34 -0.68
CA GLN A 5 13.28 0.00 -0.69
C GLN A 5 11.76 0.05 -0.59
N SER A 6 11.21 1.10 0.01
CA SER A 6 9.78 1.32 0.15
C SER A 6 9.40 2.81 0.13
N LEU A 7 8.11 3.09 -0.08
CA LEU A 7 7.54 4.44 0.07
C LEU A 7 7.75 4.99 1.49
N HIS A 8 7.68 4.11 2.50
CA HIS A 8 7.92 4.49 3.89
C HIS A 8 9.35 5.01 4.09
N ASP A 9 10.35 4.35 3.50
CA ASP A 9 11.76 4.79 3.63
C ASP A 9 11.98 6.14 2.96
N LEU A 10 11.36 6.35 1.79
CA LEU A 10 11.40 7.63 1.08
C LEU A 10 10.81 8.76 1.94
N ILE A 11 9.65 8.54 2.55
CA ILE A 11 8.99 9.55 3.42
C ILE A 11 9.82 9.79 4.69
N ALA A 12 10.33 8.72 5.31
CA ALA A 12 11.11 8.81 6.53
C ALA A 12 12.39 9.65 6.36
N ASP A 13 13.10 9.47 5.23
CA ASP A 13 14.32 10.22 4.92
C ASP A 13 14.07 11.74 4.79
N HIS A 14 12.90 12.10 4.25
CA HIS A 14 12.52 13.50 4.01
C HIS A 14 11.71 14.12 5.16
N THR A 15 11.36 13.32 6.19
CA THR A 15 10.56 13.81 7.32
C THR A 15 11.36 14.82 8.15
N GLY A 16 10.81 16.01 8.36
CA GLY A 16 11.45 17.07 9.13
C GLY A 16 12.53 17.85 8.38
N GLN A 17 12.75 17.54 7.09
CA GLN A 17 13.54 18.40 6.21
C GLN A 17 12.70 19.61 5.78
N ASP A 18 13.34 20.77 5.68
CA ASP A 18 12.73 21.96 5.08
C ASP A 18 12.93 21.87 3.57
N LEU A 19 11.92 21.34 2.87
CA LEU A 19 11.96 21.09 1.44
C LEU A 19 11.48 22.31 0.66
N ASP A 20 12.22 22.69 -0.37
CA ASP A 20 11.75 23.69 -1.31
C ASP A 20 10.67 23.13 -2.27
N THR A 21 9.99 24.02 -2.98
CA THR A 21 8.91 23.66 -3.91
C THR A 21 9.33 22.63 -4.96
N ASN A 22 10.55 22.73 -5.51
CA ASN A 22 11.01 21.82 -6.56
C ASN A 22 11.28 20.42 -5.97
N GLN A 23 11.80 20.34 -4.74
CA GLN A 23 11.99 19.09 -4.04
C GLN A 23 10.65 18.41 -3.71
N ILE A 24 9.66 19.20 -3.27
CA ILE A 24 8.30 18.71 -3.02
C ILE A 24 7.67 18.17 -4.32
N GLU A 25 7.77 18.90 -5.43
CA GLU A 25 7.25 18.46 -6.73
C GLU A 25 7.94 17.18 -7.22
N GLY A 26 9.27 17.09 -7.09
CA GLY A 26 10.04 15.90 -7.42
C GLY A 26 9.63 14.69 -6.58
N LEU A 27 9.46 14.88 -5.27
CA LEU A 27 9.01 13.84 -4.35
C LEU A 27 7.59 13.37 -4.69
N ALA A 28 6.66 14.30 -4.92
CA ALA A 28 5.30 13.97 -5.31
C ALA A 28 5.25 13.17 -6.61
N ASN A 29 6.04 13.58 -7.61
CA ASN A 29 6.11 12.87 -8.88
C ASN A 29 6.68 11.46 -8.71
N ALA A 30 7.73 11.29 -7.90
CA ALA A 30 8.30 9.96 -7.59
C ALA A 30 7.27 9.07 -6.87
N ILE A 31 6.53 9.60 -5.89
CA ILE A 31 5.47 8.86 -5.19
C ILE A 31 4.40 8.41 -6.18
N ILE A 32 3.90 9.31 -7.02
CA ILE A 32 2.81 9.02 -7.98
C ILE A 32 3.24 7.99 -9.01
N THR A 33 4.46 8.10 -9.55
CA THR A 33 4.89 7.29 -10.69
C THR A 33 5.50 5.95 -10.30
N GLU A 34 6.25 5.90 -9.20
CA GLU A 34 6.99 4.69 -8.80
C GLU A 34 6.26 3.87 -7.74
N TRP A 35 5.57 4.53 -6.79
CA TRP A 35 5.09 3.86 -5.57
C TRP A 35 3.59 3.67 -5.53
N LEU A 36 2.81 4.69 -5.91
CA LEU A 36 1.35 4.67 -5.84
C LEU A 36 0.70 3.49 -6.59
N PRO A 37 1.17 3.05 -7.78
CA PRO A 37 0.59 1.90 -8.46
C PRO A 37 0.73 0.59 -7.66
N THR A 38 1.88 0.40 -7.01
CA THR A 38 2.17 -0.78 -6.18
C THR A 38 1.31 -0.78 -4.92
N GLU A 39 1.24 0.36 -4.23
CA GLU A 39 0.40 0.53 -3.03
C GLU A 39 -1.09 0.32 -3.35
N LEU A 40 -1.57 0.90 -4.45
CA LEU A 40 -2.95 0.73 -4.89
C LEU A 40 -3.28 -0.74 -5.19
N LYS A 41 -2.34 -1.46 -5.82
CA LYS A 41 -2.49 -2.90 -6.06
C LYS A 41 -2.56 -3.68 -4.73
N ALA A 42 -1.67 -3.38 -3.78
CA ALA A 42 -1.66 -4.05 -2.48
C ALA A 42 -2.97 -3.83 -1.70
N VAL A 43 -3.49 -2.60 -1.70
CA VAL A 43 -4.79 -2.27 -1.08
C VAL A 43 -5.94 -3.02 -1.75
N ASN A 44 -5.96 -3.06 -3.09
CA ASN A 44 -6.99 -3.79 -3.83
C ASN A 44 -6.94 -5.29 -3.57
N ASP A 45 -5.75 -5.89 -3.53
CA ASP A 45 -5.57 -7.31 -3.23
C ASP A 45 -6.04 -7.64 -1.81
N ALA A 46 -5.70 -6.80 -0.83
CA ALA A 46 -6.16 -6.95 0.55
C ALA A 46 -7.68 -6.82 0.67
N ALA A 47 -8.29 -5.85 -0.03
CA ALA A 47 -9.74 -5.68 -0.06
C ALA A 47 -10.44 -6.91 -0.68
N GLU A 48 -9.88 -7.46 -1.76
CA GLU A 48 -10.42 -8.66 -2.41
C GLU A 48 -10.27 -9.91 -1.54
N GLN A 49 -9.14 -10.06 -0.84
CA GLN A 49 -8.96 -11.15 0.14
C GLN A 49 -9.97 -11.04 1.29
N ALA A 50 -10.20 -9.84 1.82
CA ALA A 50 -11.20 -9.62 2.86
C ALA A 50 -12.61 -9.99 2.39
N ARG A 51 -12.99 -9.61 1.15
CA ARG A 51 -14.26 -10.03 0.54
C ARG A 51 -14.38 -11.54 0.42
N LYS A 52 -13.32 -12.23 -0.02
CA LYS A 52 -13.30 -13.70 -0.12
C LYS A 52 -13.43 -14.39 1.24
N GLN A 53 -12.86 -13.82 2.30
CA GLN A 53 -13.00 -14.34 3.65
C GLN A 53 -14.42 -14.18 4.19
N LEU A 54 -15.07 -13.04 3.92
CA LEU A 54 -16.48 -12.81 4.27
C LEU A 54 -17.45 -13.67 3.45
N ALA A 55 -17.10 -13.98 2.20
CA ALA A 55 -17.89 -14.85 1.33
C ALA A 55 -17.69 -16.35 1.60
N LYS A 56 -16.80 -16.73 2.52
CA LYS A 56 -16.60 -18.14 2.91
C LYS A 56 -17.75 -18.53 3.86
N PRO A 57 -18.70 -19.39 3.46
CA PRO A 57 -19.77 -19.81 4.35
C PRO A 57 -19.16 -20.50 5.57
N ALA A 58 -19.68 -20.19 6.76
CA ALA A 58 -19.32 -20.86 7.99
C ALA A 58 -19.36 -22.38 7.76
N PRO A 59 -18.35 -23.15 8.21
CA PRO A 59 -18.42 -24.60 8.11
C PRO A 59 -19.69 -25.06 8.82
N THR A 60 -20.65 -25.55 8.05
CA THR A 60 -21.87 -26.16 8.57
C THR A 60 -21.43 -27.35 9.41
N SER A 61 -21.53 -27.21 10.73
CA SER A 61 -21.38 -28.32 11.67
C SER A 61 -22.54 -29.30 11.45
N ASN A 62 -22.38 -30.20 10.48
CA ASN A 62 -23.08 -31.47 10.51
C ASN A 62 -22.19 -32.45 11.28
N SER A 63 -22.38 -32.49 12.59
CA SER A 63 -21.96 -33.64 13.41
C SER A 63 -23.22 -34.27 13.97
N THR A 64 -23.70 -35.25 13.22
CA THR A 64 -24.69 -36.24 13.62
C THR A 64 -24.05 -37.19 14.64
N SER A 65 -24.64 -37.34 15.81
CA SER A 65 -24.62 -38.57 16.64
C SER A 65 -25.73 -38.49 17.66
#